data_AF-A0A2V5IWC0-F1
#
_entry.id   AF-A0A2V5IWC0-F1
#
_cell.length_a   1.000
_cell.length_b   1.000
_cell.length_c   1.000
_cell.angle_alpha   90.00
_cell.angle_beta   90.00
_cell.angle_gamma   90.00
#
_symmetry.space_group_name_H-M   'P 1'
#
loop_
_entity.id
_entity.type
_entity.pdbx_description
1 polymer ?
#
loop_
_entity_poly.entity_id
_entity_poly.type
_entity_poly.pdbx_seq_one_letter_code
_entity_poly.pdbx_strand_id
1 'polypeptide(L)'
;MTTRTHLDRLENQSVFIFREAYHAFKNIAMPWSMGKDSNVLIWLASKAFFGRVPFPVLHIDTTYEFPEMLEFREWATAHYKLNLIVKINEEARGRGVGYETHDPVTVTHELKTVALQQAMAQYKWDALITGIRRDEDPTRAKERYFSRR
;
A
#
# COMPACT_ATOMS: atom_id res chain seq x y z
N MET A 1 -22.08 20.80 -21.56
CA MET A 1 -21.21 20.46 -20.41
C MET A 1 -21.63 19.09 -19.92
N THR A 2 -20.75 18.09 -19.95
CA THR A 2 -21.03 16.76 -19.42
C THR A 2 -21.20 16.83 -17.91
N THR A 3 -22.33 16.34 -17.40
CA THR A 3 -22.61 16.26 -15.96
C THR A 3 -21.57 15.35 -15.29
N ARG A 4 -20.89 15.86 -14.24
CA ARG A 4 -19.93 15.05 -13.48
C ARG A 4 -20.63 13.89 -12.80
N THR A 5 -20.12 12.68 -13.01
CA THR A 5 -20.62 11.46 -12.37
C THR A 5 -20.15 11.37 -10.92
N HIS A 6 -20.72 10.41 -10.18
CA HIS A 6 -20.26 10.07 -8.84
C HIS A 6 -18.77 9.68 -8.82
N LEU A 7 -18.32 8.89 -9.80
CA LEU A 7 -16.93 8.45 -9.91
C LEU A 7 -15.99 9.61 -10.22
N ASP A 8 -16.39 10.55 -11.09
CA ASP A 8 -15.60 11.75 -11.36
C ASP A 8 -15.35 12.55 -10.08
N ARG A 9 -16.36 12.63 -9.19
CA ARG A 9 -16.21 13.33 -7.91
C ARG A 9 -15.21 12.62 -7.00
N LEU A 10 -15.31 11.29 -6.87
CA LEU A 10 -14.41 10.49 -6.03
C LEU A 10 -12.97 10.50 -6.55
N GLU A 11 -12.80 10.40 -7.86
CA GLU A 11 -11.48 10.42 -8.49
C GLU A 11 -10.82 11.78 -8.30
N ASN A 12 -11.54 12.88 -8.54
CA ASN A 12 -11.03 14.24 -8.30
C ASN A 12 -10.66 14.47 -6.84
N GLN A 13 -11.48 13.98 -5.89
CA GLN A 13 -11.20 14.08 -4.47
C GLN A 13 -9.92 13.29 -4.10
N SER A 14 -9.77 12.09 -4.65
CA SER A 14 -8.60 11.25 -4.41
C SER A 14 -7.33 11.88 -4.96
N VAL A 15 -7.37 12.39 -6.21
CA VAL A 15 -6.25 13.11 -6.83
C VAL A 15 -5.85 14.34 -6.02
N PHE A 16 -6.83 15.10 -5.51
CA PHE A 16 -6.58 16.22 -4.61
C PHE A 16 -5.85 15.77 -3.34
N ILE A 17 -6.34 14.73 -2.66
CA ILE A 17 -5.71 14.20 -1.42
C ILE A 17 -4.28 13.71 -1.68
N PHE A 18 -4.02 13.02 -2.80
CA PHE A 18 -2.67 12.60 -3.18
C PHE A 18 -1.71 13.79 -3.31
N ARG A 19 -2.14 14.86 -3.98
CA ARG A 19 -1.32 16.06 -4.18
C ARG A 19 -1.06 16.80 -2.87
N GLU A 20 -2.07 16.92 -2.02
CA GLU A 20 -1.91 17.52 -0.68
C GLU A 20 -0.95 16.71 0.19
N ALA A 21 -1.06 15.38 0.18
CA ALA A 21 -0.13 14.50 0.91
C ALA A 21 1.31 14.66 0.41
N TYR A 22 1.52 14.65 -0.91
CA TYR A 22 2.83 14.82 -1.52
C TYR A 22 3.44 16.20 -1.24
N HIS A 23 2.62 17.24 -1.13
CA HIS A 23 3.07 18.57 -0.75
C HIS A 23 3.41 18.67 0.75
N ALA A 24 2.60 18.04 1.61
CA ALA A 24 2.71 18.18 3.07
C ALA A 24 3.84 17.36 3.70
N PHE A 25 4.24 16.24 3.09
CA PHE A 25 5.19 15.29 3.67
C PHE A 25 6.39 15.08 2.74
N LYS A 26 7.60 15.02 3.30
CA LYS A 26 8.85 14.95 2.52
C LYS A 26 9.26 13.51 2.20
N ASN A 27 8.96 12.57 3.10
CA ASN A 27 9.29 11.16 2.95
C ASN A 27 8.03 10.30 3.10
N ILE A 28 7.40 9.94 1.99
CA ILE A 28 6.17 9.12 1.99
C ILE A 28 6.36 7.81 1.27
N ALA A 29 5.57 6.81 1.63
CA ALA A 29 5.44 5.56 0.90
C ALA A 29 3.99 5.12 0.81
N MET A 30 3.73 4.22 -0.13
CA MET A 30 2.41 3.62 -0.31
C MET A 30 2.52 2.10 -0.21
N PRO A 31 2.05 1.49 0.89
CA PRO A 31 1.88 0.04 0.95
C PRO A 31 0.98 -0.46 -0.18
N TRP A 32 1.47 -1.43 -0.94
CA TRP A 32 0.82 -2.00 -2.11
C TRP A 32 0.79 -3.51 -1.99
N SER A 33 -0.42 -4.06 -1.85
CA SER A 33 -0.68 -5.49 -1.68
C SER A 33 -1.11 -6.17 -2.98
N MET A 34 -1.07 -5.46 -4.11
CA MET A 34 -1.63 -5.88 -5.41
C MET A 34 -3.12 -6.23 -5.38
N GLY A 35 -3.82 -5.98 -4.27
CA GLY A 35 -5.26 -6.10 -4.19
C GLY A 35 -5.98 -4.96 -4.91
N LYS A 36 -7.28 -5.16 -5.19
CA LYS A 36 -8.13 -4.22 -5.96
C LYS A 36 -7.99 -2.77 -5.52
N ASP A 37 -8.02 -2.50 -4.21
CA ASP A 37 -8.01 -1.13 -3.68
C ASP A 37 -6.62 -0.48 -3.85
N SER A 38 -5.56 -1.24 -3.60
CA SER A 38 -4.18 -0.76 -3.76
C SER A 38 -3.79 -0.55 -5.23
N ASN A 39 -4.37 -1.31 -6.17
CA ASN A 39 -4.21 -1.07 -7.61
C ASN A 39 -4.95 0.19 -8.06
N VAL A 40 -6.13 0.46 -7.49
CA VAL A 40 -6.83 1.75 -7.71
C VAL A 40 -5.97 2.91 -7.20
N LEU A 41 -5.26 2.75 -6.07
CA LEU A 41 -4.33 3.78 -5.61
C LEU A 41 -3.15 3.99 -6.56
N ILE A 42 -2.57 2.94 -7.17
CA ILE A 42 -1.53 3.09 -8.20
C ILE A 42 -2.06 3.91 -9.39
N TRP A 43 -3.26 3.59 -9.86
CA TRP A 43 -3.92 4.35 -10.94
C TRP A 43 -4.13 5.82 -10.56
N LEU A 44 -4.68 6.09 -9.38
CA LEU A 44 -4.97 7.44 -8.90
C LEU A 44 -3.69 8.25 -8.67
N ALA A 45 -2.63 7.64 -8.12
CA ALA A 45 -1.33 8.26 -7.97
C ALA A 45 -0.75 8.61 -9.34
N SER A 46 -0.73 7.65 -10.27
CA SER A 46 -0.30 7.88 -11.66
C SER A 46 -1.05 9.04 -12.29
N LYS A 47 -2.38 9.09 -12.15
CA LYS A 47 -3.20 10.21 -12.63
C LYS A 47 -2.87 11.53 -11.95
N ALA A 48 -2.67 11.53 -10.63
CA ALA A 48 -2.38 12.73 -9.86
C ALA A 48 -1.05 13.38 -10.28
N PHE A 49 -0.06 12.57 -10.69
CA PHE A 49 1.28 13.00 -11.05
C PHE A 49 1.67 12.70 -12.50
N PHE A 50 0.70 12.80 -13.42
CA PHE A 50 0.92 12.80 -14.87
C PHE A 50 1.66 11.56 -15.40
N GLY A 51 1.18 10.38 -15.02
CA GLY A 51 1.74 9.09 -15.44
C GLY A 51 2.87 8.56 -14.56
N ARG A 52 3.09 9.16 -13.38
CA ARG A 52 4.21 8.80 -12.48
C ARG A 52 3.69 8.49 -11.08
N VAL A 53 4.41 7.64 -10.36
CA VAL A 53 4.24 7.47 -8.91
C VAL A 53 5.53 7.99 -8.24
N PRO A 54 5.53 9.24 -7.73
CA PRO A 54 6.77 9.94 -7.34
C PRO A 54 7.31 9.54 -5.96
N PHE A 55 6.80 8.46 -5.39
CA PHE A 55 7.19 7.92 -4.08
C PHE A 55 7.31 6.40 -4.16
N PRO A 56 8.09 5.77 -3.28
CA PRO A 56 8.20 4.33 -3.23
C PRO A 56 6.86 3.65 -2.92
N VAL A 57 6.67 2.48 -3.52
CA VAL A 57 5.59 1.55 -3.18
C VAL A 57 6.18 0.39 -2.40
N LEU A 58 5.52 0.00 -1.31
CA LEU A 58 6.03 -1.05 -0.40
C LEU A 58 5.18 -2.30 -0.53
N HIS A 59 5.78 -3.38 -0.99
CA HIS A 59 5.20 -4.71 -0.88
C HIS A 59 5.79 -5.46 0.31
N ILE A 60 4.93 -5.93 1.21
CA ILE A 60 5.29 -6.84 2.29
C ILE A 60 5.10 -8.26 1.78
N ASP A 61 6.20 -8.90 1.42
CA ASP A 61 6.19 -10.23 0.83
C ASP A 61 6.25 -11.27 1.95
N THR A 62 5.17 -12.03 2.09
CA THR A 62 5.07 -13.05 3.14
C THR A 62 5.74 -14.36 2.77
N THR A 63 6.28 -14.50 1.56
CA THR A 63 6.72 -15.77 0.94
C THR A 63 5.60 -16.79 0.71
N TYR A 64 4.35 -16.40 0.96
CA TYR A 64 3.13 -17.18 0.71
C TYR A 64 2.24 -16.54 -0.37
N GLU A 65 2.79 -15.62 -1.18
CA GLU A 65 2.05 -14.97 -2.25
C GLU A 65 1.73 -15.95 -3.38
N PHE A 66 0.58 -15.77 -4.04
CA PHE A 66 0.24 -16.54 -5.22
C PHE A 66 1.23 -16.22 -6.36
N PRO A 67 1.72 -17.22 -7.13
CA PRO A 67 2.62 -16.98 -8.25
C PRO A 67 2.10 -15.91 -9.23
N GLU A 68 0.80 -15.92 -9.51
CA GLU A 68 0.13 -14.96 -10.39
C GLU A 68 0.18 -13.52 -9.84
N MET A 69 0.19 -13.36 -8.51
CA MET A 69 0.38 -12.04 -7.89
C MET A 69 1.81 -11.53 -8.12
N LEU A 70 2.81 -12.42 -8.05
CA LEU A 70 4.19 -12.06 -8.32
C LEU A 70 4.39 -11.71 -9.81
N GLU A 71 3.80 -12.47 -10.72
CA GLU A 71 3.80 -12.14 -12.15
C GLU A 71 3.15 -10.77 -12.42
N PHE A 72 1.99 -10.52 -11.81
CA PHE A 72 1.34 -9.20 -11.88
C PHE A 72 2.20 -8.10 -11.27
N ARG A 73 2.91 -8.37 -10.16
CA ARG A 73 3.81 -7.43 -9.51
C ARG A 73 4.91 -6.96 -10.46
N GLU A 74 5.58 -7.90 -11.12
CA GLU A 74 6.65 -7.60 -12.07
C GLU A 74 6.11 -6.81 -13.27
N TRP A 75 4.98 -7.24 -13.84
CA TRP A 75 4.32 -6.52 -14.92
C TRP A 75 3.94 -5.08 -14.53
N ALA A 76 3.26 -4.90 -13.40
CA ALA A 76 2.78 -3.60 -12.96
C ALA A 76 3.95 -2.67 -12.59
N THR A 77 5.01 -3.21 -11.98
CA THR A 77 6.23 -2.46 -11.66
C THR A 77 6.88 -1.92 -12.93
N ALA A 78 7.02 -2.74 -13.97
CA ALA A 78 7.55 -2.33 -15.25
C ALA A 78 6.63 -1.32 -15.98
N HIS A 79 5.32 -1.61 -16.02
CA HIS A 79 4.33 -0.80 -16.74
C HIS A 79 4.20 0.61 -16.15
N TYR A 80 4.06 0.71 -14.83
CA TYR A 80 3.92 1.99 -14.12
C TYR A 80 5.24 2.61 -13.67
N LYS A 81 6.39 1.95 -13.96
CA LYS A 81 7.74 2.36 -13.55
C LYS A 81 7.84 2.62 -12.05
N LEU A 82 7.29 1.69 -11.26
CA LEU A 82 7.21 1.83 -9.81
C LEU A 82 8.59 1.71 -9.18
N ASN A 83 8.87 2.58 -8.20
CA ASN A 83 9.97 2.36 -7.26
C ASN A 83 9.49 1.36 -6.20
N LEU A 84 9.54 0.07 -6.54
CA LEU A 84 9.07 -1.01 -5.67
C LEU A 84 10.12 -1.36 -4.62
N ILE A 85 9.72 -1.26 -3.35
CA ILE A 85 10.44 -1.82 -2.21
C ILE A 85 9.74 -3.12 -1.82
N VAL A 86 10.49 -4.23 -1.81
CA VAL A 86 10.02 -5.51 -1.29
C VAL A 86 10.62 -5.71 0.09
N LYS A 87 9.78 -6.00 1.08
CA LYS A 87 10.22 -6.30 2.45
C LYS A 87 9.71 -7.68 2.86
N ILE A 88 10.66 -8.53 3.22
CA ILE A 88 10.44 -9.84 3.86
C ILE A 88 10.94 -9.74 5.30
N ASN A 89 10.24 -10.39 6.24
CA ASN A 89 10.75 -10.59 7.60
C ASN A 89 11.66 -11.83 7.64
N GLU A 90 12.89 -11.67 7.15
CA GLU A 90 13.89 -12.74 7.10
C GLU A 90 14.21 -13.33 8.47
N GLU A 91 14.11 -12.54 9.54
CA GLU A 91 14.31 -13.03 10.91
C GLU A 91 13.25 -14.05 11.29
N ALA A 92 11.97 -13.75 11.05
CA ALA A 92 10.89 -14.70 11.30
C ALA A 92 11.02 -15.95 10.43
N ARG A 93 11.41 -15.80 9.16
CA ARG A 93 11.69 -16.95 8.28
C ARG A 93 12.85 -17.79 8.80
N GLY A 94 13.93 -17.17 9.27
CA GLY A 94 15.07 -17.84 9.89
C GLY A 94 14.72 -18.57 11.20
N ARG A 95 13.73 -18.07 11.95
CA ARG A 95 13.14 -18.75 13.12
C ARG A 95 12.16 -19.87 12.75
N GLY A 96 11.91 -20.11 11.47
CA GLY A 96 10.98 -21.13 10.99
C GLY A 96 9.51 -20.76 11.17
N VAL A 97 9.17 -19.46 11.23
CA VAL A 97 7.77 -19.02 11.32
C VAL A 97 7.08 -19.27 9.97
N GLY A 98 6.08 -20.15 10.00
CA GLY A 98 5.26 -20.53 8.86
C GLY A 98 3.93 -21.14 9.30
N TYR A 99 2.97 -21.26 8.37
CA TYR A 99 1.64 -21.82 8.66
C TYR A 99 1.66 -23.30 9.05
N GLU A 100 2.76 -23.98 8.73
CA GLU A 100 3.03 -25.36 9.11
C GLU A 100 3.62 -25.51 10.53
N THR A 101 4.15 -24.43 11.13
CA THR A 101 4.82 -24.45 12.45
C THR A 101 4.09 -23.63 13.52
N HIS A 102 3.35 -22.59 13.15
CA HIS A 102 2.70 -21.66 14.06
C HIS A 102 1.25 -21.41 13.67
N ASP A 103 0.45 -20.89 14.60
CA ASP A 103 -0.94 -20.53 14.31
C ASP A 103 -1.03 -19.37 13.31
N PRO A 104 -2.13 -19.26 12.53
CA PRO A 104 -2.27 -18.24 11.51
C PRO A 104 -2.16 -16.79 12.00
N VAL A 105 -2.52 -16.51 13.26
CA VAL A 105 -2.43 -15.16 13.83
C VAL A 105 -0.97 -14.79 14.05
N THR A 106 -0.18 -15.69 14.63
CA THR A 106 1.27 -15.50 14.83
C THR A 106 1.99 -15.33 13.50
N VAL A 107 1.71 -16.19 12.51
CA VAL A 107 2.33 -16.10 11.17
C VAL A 107 1.98 -14.77 10.51
N THR A 108 0.71 -14.36 10.56
CA THR A 108 0.27 -13.08 9.99
C THR A 108 0.92 -11.90 10.70
N HIS A 109 1.01 -11.94 12.03
CA HIS A 109 1.64 -10.89 12.82
C HIS A 109 3.11 -10.73 12.44
N GLU A 110 3.87 -11.82 12.43
CA GLU A 110 5.30 -11.82 12.13
C GLU A 110 5.60 -11.42 10.69
N LEU A 111 4.90 -12.03 9.72
CA LEU A 111 5.21 -11.85 8.30
C LEU A 111 4.61 -10.57 7.71
N LYS A 112 3.57 -9.99 8.33
CA LYS A 112 2.96 -8.72 7.87
C LYS A 112 3.22 -7.55 8.80
N THR A 113 2.84 -7.68 10.07
CA THR A 113 2.88 -6.55 11.02
C THR A 113 4.30 -6.21 11.41
N VAL A 114 5.08 -7.19 11.86
CA VAL A 114 6.49 -6.98 12.23
C VAL A 114 7.32 -6.59 11.00
N ALA A 115 7.08 -7.23 9.85
CA ALA A 115 7.71 -6.83 8.58
C ALA A 115 7.47 -5.35 8.24
N LEU A 116 6.23 -4.87 8.37
CA LEU A 116 5.89 -3.47 8.12
C LEU A 116 6.56 -2.54 9.14
N GLN A 117 6.57 -2.91 10.42
CA GLN A 117 7.27 -2.16 11.46
C GLN A 117 8.77 -2.04 11.18
N GLN A 118 9.42 -3.13 10.77
CA GLN A 118 10.82 -3.14 10.35
C GLN A 118 11.05 -2.17 9.17
N ALA A 119 10.18 -2.19 8.16
CA ALA A 119 10.27 -1.25 7.04
C ALA A 119 10.10 0.21 7.50
N MET A 120 9.09 0.49 8.33
CA MET A 120 8.86 1.83 8.87
C MET A 120 10.04 2.33 9.69
N ALA A 121 10.66 1.48 10.51
CA ALA A 121 11.85 1.81 11.29
C ALA A 121 13.07 2.08 10.41
N GLN A 122 13.24 1.31 9.34
CA GLN A 122 14.35 1.45 8.39
C GLN A 122 14.24 2.71 7.54
N TYR A 123 13.08 2.95 6.93
CA TYR A 123 12.89 4.02 5.95
C TYR A 123 12.41 5.33 6.55
N LYS A 124 11.92 5.32 7.79
CA LYS A 124 11.51 6.51 8.56
C LYS A 124 10.54 7.42 7.79
N TRP A 125 9.53 6.82 7.18
CA TRP A 125 8.50 7.55 6.44
C TRP A 125 7.70 8.47 7.37
N ASP A 126 7.47 9.71 6.92
CA ASP A 126 6.65 10.71 7.60
C ASP A 126 5.15 10.38 7.51
N ALA A 127 4.75 9.75 6.39
CA ALA A 127 3.37 9.33 6.16
C ALA A 127 3.29 8.10 5.25
N LEU A 128 2.23 7.32 5.44
CA LEU A 128 1.85 6.20 4.57
C LEU A 128 0.53 6.49 3.87
N ILE A 129 0.48 6.28 2.57
CA ILE A 129 -0.77 6.31 1.80
C ILE A 129 -1.36 4.91 1.80
N THR A 130 -2.53 4.73 2.41
CA THR A 130 -3.15 3.41 2.59
C THR A 130 -4.49 3.29 1.87
N GLY A 131 -4.79 2.11 1.33
CA GLY A 131 -6.04 1.83 0.62
C GLY A 131 -7.23 1.42 1.51
N ILE A 132 -7.22 1.75 2.79
CA ILE A 132 -8.34 1.40 3.69
C ILE A 132 -9.60 2.20 3.32
N ARG A 133 -10.77 1.58 3.44
CA ARG A 133 -12.05 2.26 3.20
C ARG A 133 -12.95 2.20 4.43
N ARG A 134 -13.77 3.23 4.62
CA ARG A 134 -14.67 3.37 5.78
C ARG A 134 -15.77 2.30 5.81
N ASP A 135 -16.11 1.76 4.65
CA ASP A 135 -17.16 0.75 4.46
C ASP A 135 -16.65 -0.70 4.58
N GLU A 136 -15.33 -0.91 4.76
CA GLU A 136 -14.76 -2.27 4.85
C GLU A 136 -14.87 -2.89 6.24
N ASP A 137 -14.80 -2.07 7.28
CA ASP A 137 -14.82 -2.54 8.67
C ASP A 137 -15.43 -1.46 9.58
N PRO A 138 -16.31 -1.80 10.54
CA PRO A 138 -16.93 -0.84 11.45
C PRO A 138 -15.93 0.05 12.21
N THR A 139 -14.74 -0.47 12.54
CA THR A 139 -13.69 0.29 13.23
C THR A 139 -13.14 1.43 12.37
N ARG A 140 -13.25 1.33 11.04
CA ARG A 140 -12.80 2.33 10.07
C ARG A 140 -13.87 3.36 9.73
N ALA A 141 -15.11 3.20 10.19
CA ALA A 141 -16.24 4.05 9.82
C ALA A 141 -16.00 5.54 10.12
N LYS A 142 -15.20 5.84 11.16
CA LYS A 142 -14.87 7.21 11.59
C LYS A 142 -13.48 7.69 11.16
N GLU A 143 -12.77 6.92 10.33
CA GLU A 143 -11.44 7.31 9.85
C GLU A 143 -11.48 8.58 9.00
N ARG A 144 -10.42 9.37 9.09
CA ARG A 144 -10.23 10.61 8.33
C ARG A 144 -9.25 10.36 7.18
N TYR A 145 -9.30 11.21 6.16
CA TYR A 145 -8.36 11.09 5.03
C TYR A 145 -6.90 11.25 5.46
N PHE A 146 -6.64 12.17 6.39
CA PHE A 146 -5.38 12.29 7.09
C PHE A 146 -5.58 11.89 8.55
N SER A 147 -4.91 10.82 8.97
CA SER A 147 -5.01 10.24 10.30
C SER A 147 -3.64 10.35 10.97
N ARG A 148 -3.55 11.14 12.05
CA ARG A 148 -2.31 11.22 12.85
C ARG A 148 -2.21 9.96 13.71
N ARG A 149 -1.04 9.34 13.69
CA ARG A 149 -0.71 8.14 14.47
C ARG A 149 0.43 8.46 15.42
#